data_AF-A0A935H7X2-F1
#
_entry.id   AF-A0A935H7X2-F1
#
_cell.length_a   1.000
_cell.length_b   1.000
_cell.length_c   1.000
_cell.angle_alpha   90.00
_cell.angle_beta   90.00
_cell.angle_gamma   90.00
#
_symmetry.space_group_name_H-M   'P 1'
#
loop_
_entity.id
_entity.type
_entity.pdbx_description
1 polymer ?
#
loop_
_entity_poly.entity_id
_entity_poly.type
_entity_poly.pdbx_seq_one_letter_code
_entity_poly.pdbx_strand_id
1 'polypeptide(L)'
;MTVTNAAKCRSSGKSTGVNELLQCSHYLHRQIALTRPKIILAMGRYAAQALLQQDAPQPMSKLRGMVHRVEIDGQSYPVIVTYTPQLLLKTPADKAKAWADLQLAKQSV
;
A
#
# COMPACT_ATOMS: atom_id res chain seq x y z
N MET A 1 4.11 -3.50 15.48
CA MET A 1 3.63 -2.76 14.30
C MET A 1 4.83 -2.55 13.38
N THR A 2 4.77 -3.01 12.14
CA THR A 2 5.89 -2.91 11.18
C THR A 2 5.54 -1.86 10.13
N VAL A 3 6.49 -0.98 9.81
CA VAL A 3 6.35 0.03 8.75
C VAL A 3 7.47 -0.16 7.75
N THR A 4 7.15 -0.17 6.46
CA THR A 4 8.15 -0.27 5.39
C THR A 4 7.67 0.44 4.13
N ASN A 5 8.60 0.70 3.21
CA ASN A 5 8.31 1.29 1.91
C ASN A 5 8.32 0.21 0.82
N ALA A 6 7.53 0.40 -0.24
CA ALA A 6 7.54 -0.50 -1.40
C ALA A 6 8.92 -0.50 -2.10
N ALA A 7 9.52 0.67 -2.30
CA ALA A 7 10.91 0.81 -2.74
C ALA A 7 11.84 0.97 -1.53
N LYS A 8 13.02 0.33 -1.59
CA LYS A 8 14.02 0.41 -0.51
C LYS A 8 15.05 1.52 -0.73
N CYS A 9 15.20 1.96 -1.97
CA CYS A 9 16.09 3.04 -2.34
C CYS A 9 15.30 4.31 -2.68
N ARG A 10 15.93 5.46 -2.45
CA ARG A 10 15.41 6.74 -2.93
C ARG A 10 15.60 6.81 -4.44
N SER A 11 14.52 7.04 -5.18
CA SER A 11 14.61 7.28 -6.62
C SER A 11 15.35 8.60 -6.90
N SER A 12 16.11 8.65 -7.99
CA SER A 12 16.75 9.87 -8.49
C SER A 12 15.74 10.84 -9.12
N GLY A 13 14.55 10.34 -9.49
CA GLY A 13 13.47 11.12 -10.08
C GLY A 13 12.41 11.60 -9.07
N LYS A 14 11.39 12.30 -9.58
CA LYS A 14 10.24 12.78 -8.77
C LYS A 14 9.35 11.66 -8.24
N SER A 15 9.38 10.48 -8.86
CA SER A 15 8.60 9.31 -8.47
C SER A 15 9.34 8.02 -8.80
N THR A 16 9.15 6.99 -7.96
CA THR A 16 9.64 5.64 -8.23
C THR A 16 8.98 5.06 -9.48
N GLY A 17 9.79 4.56 -10.41
CA GLY A 17 9.30 3.91 -11.62
C GLY A 17 8.72 2.51 -11.35
N VAL A 18 7.91 1.99 -12.26
CA VAL A 18 7.34 0.63 -12.15
C VAL A 18 8.46 -0.42 -12.09
N ASN A 19 9.49 -0.28 -12.91
CA ASN A 19 10.65 -1.18 -12.91
C ASN A 19 11.40 -1.18 -11.57
N GLU A 20 11.55 -0.02 -10.93
CA GLU A 20 12.19 0.08 -9.61
C GLU A 20 11.34 -0.62 -8.53
N LEU A 21 10.01 -0.49 -8.60
CA LEU A 21 9.10 -1.20 -7.69
C LEU A 21 9.16 -2.71 -7.90
N LEU A 22 9.17 -3.17 -9.15
CA LEU A 22 9.30 -4.59 -9.48
C LEU A 22 10.62 -5.16 -8.98
N GLN A 23 11.73 -4.45 -9.17
CA GLN A 23 13.04 -4.83 -8.66
C GLN A 23 13.12 -4.87 -7.13
N CYS A 24 12.30 -4.08 -6.42
CA CYS A 24 12.26 -4.10 -4.95
C CYS A 24 11.18 -5.04 -4.37
N SER A 25 10.30 -5.60 -5.21
CA SER A 25 9.11 -6.34 -4.78
C SER A 25 9.43 -7.56 -3.92
N HIS A 26 10.52 -8.28 -4.21
CA HIS A 26 10.94 -9.46 -3.46
C HIS A 26 11.28 -9.13 -2.01
N TYR A 27 11.86 -7.96 -1.74
CA TYR A 27 12.10 -7.52 -0.36
C TYR A 27 10.80 -7.29 0.39
N LEU A 28 9.80 -6.67 -0.27
CA LEU A 28 8.49 -6.42 0.33
C LEU A 28 7.75 -7.74 0.61
N HIS A 29 7.71 -8.65 -0.35
CA HIS A 29 7.10 -9.97 -0.18
C HIS A 29 7.77 -10.75 0.95
N ARG A 30 9.11 -10.76 1.00
CA ARG A 30 9.85 -11.43 2.08
C ARG A 30 9.54 -10.83 3.44
N GLN A 31 9.43 -9.51 3.55
CA GLN A 31 9.04 -8.84 4.80
C GLN A 31 7.63 -9.23 5.25
N ILE A 32 6.68 -9.30 4.32
CA ILE A 32 5.30 -9.73 4.62
C ILE A 32 5.29 -11.18 5.08
N ALA A 33 5.98 -12.08 4.36
CA ALA A 33 6.06 -13.50 4.72
C ALA A 33 6.69 -13.74 6.09
N LEU A 34 7.71 -12.96 6.47
CA LEU A 34 8.37 -13.06 7.78
C LEU A 34 7.53 -12.47 8.91
N THR A 35 6.80 -11.40 8.66
CA THR A 35 6.02 -10.70 9.69
C THR A 35 4.60 -11.23 9.84
N ARG A 36 4.09 -11.96 8.85
CA ARG A 36 2.73 -12.54 8.78
C ARG A 36 1.67 -11.57 9.32
N PRO A 37 1.53 -10.37 8.72
CA PRO A 37 0.62 -9.36 9.24
C PRO A 37 -0.82 -9.86 9.16
N LYS A 38 -1.65 -9.49 10.15
CA LYS A 38 -3.10 -9.75 10.07
C LYS A 38 -3.78 -8.93 8.97
N ILE A 39 -3.25 -7.73 8.70
CA ILE A 39 -3.73 -6.81 7.66
C ILE A 39 -2.58 -5.93 7.16
N ILE A 40 -2.65 -5.53 5.90
CA ILE A 40 -1.71 -4.60 5.28
C ILE A 40 -2.43 -3.29 4.97
N LEU A 41 -1.86 -2.17 5.41
CA LEU A 41 -2.32 -0.84 5.04
C LEU A 41 -1.38 -0.25 3.97
N ALA A 42 -1.86 -0.17 2.73
CA ALA A 42 -1.13 0.39 1.62
C ALA A 42 -1.35 1.91 1.53
N MET A 43 -0.31 2.70 1.83
CA MET A 43 -0.39 4.16 1.82
C MET A 43 0.06 4.72 0.48
N GLY A 44 -0.89 5.17 -0.33
CA GLY A 44 -0.68 5.79 -1.63
C GLY A 44 -0.70 4.83 -2.81
N ARG A 45 -0.86 5.40 -4.02
CA ARG A 45 -0.99 4.65 -5.27
C ARG A 45 0.18 3.73 -5.58
N TYR A 46 1.41 4.14 -5.24
CA TYR A 46 2.61 3.32 -5.53
C TYR A 46 2.73 2.12 -4.60
N ALA A 47 2.38 2.28 -3.32
CA ALA A 47 2.32 1.15 -2.39
C ALA A 47 1.23 0.16 -2.80
N ALA A 48 0.06 0.68 -3.21
CA ALA A 48 -1.02 -0.14 -3.74
C ALA A 48 -0.62 -0.86 -5.03
N GLN A 49 0.02 -0.17 -5.97
CA GLN A 49 0.49 -0.77 -7.21
C GLN A 49 1.49 -1.90 -6.95
N ALA A 50 2.46 -1.69 -6.05
CA ALA A 50 3.46 -2.70 -5.72
C ALA A 50 2.85 -3.93 -5.03
N LEU A 51 1.85 -3.76 -4.17
CA LEU A 51 1.19 -4.86 -3.46
C LEU A 51 0.18 -5.61 -4.34
N LEU A 52 -0.63 -4.87 -5.09
CA LEU A 52 -1.68 -5.44 -5.95
C LEU A 52 -1.13 -5.90 -7.32
N GLN A 53 0.19 -5.81 -7.54
CA GLN A 53 0.90 -6.21 -8.75
C GLN A 53 0.23 -5.69 -10.03
N GLN A 54 -0.18 -4.42 -10.03
CA GLN A 54 -0.85 -3.83 -11.18
C GLN A 54 0.15 -3.22 -12.16
N ASP A 55 -0.05 -3.49 -13.45
CA ASP A 55 0.78 -2.97 -14.54
C ASP A 55 0.82 -1.44 -14.58
N ALA A 56 -0.25 -0.79 -14.10
CA ALA A 56 -0.37 0.66 -14.03
C ALA A 56 -0.98 1.14 -12.71
N PRO A 57 -0.58 2.32 -12.20
CA PRO A 57 -1.16 2.90 -11.00
C PRO A 57 -2.61 3.33 -11.23
N GLN A 58 -3.54 2.73 -10.49
CA GLN A 58 -4.94 3.12 -10.51
C GLN A 58 -5.23 4.39 -9.72
N PRO A 59 -6.28 5.15 -10.08
CA PRO A 59 -6.71 6.31 -9.30
C PRO A 59 -7.18 5.87 -7.92
N MET A 60 -6.87 6.69 -6.90
CA MET A 60 -7.23 6.40 -5.51
C MET A 60 -8.74 6.17 -5.32
N SER A 61 -9.60 6.82 -6.11
CA SER A 61 -11.06 6.63 -6.04
C SER A 61 -11.50 5.19 -6.33
N LYS A 62 -10.75 4.42 -7.12
CA LYS A 62 -11.04 3.01 -7.41
C LYS A 62 -10.49 2.05 -6.35
N LEU A 63 -9.46 2.47 -5.62
CA LEU A 63 -8.72 1.60 -4.72
C LEU A 63 -9.19 1.69 -3.25
N ARG A 64 -9.74 2.83 -2.81
CA ARG A 64 -10.14 3.02 -1.41
C ARG A 64 -11.54 2.49 -1.12
N GLY A 65 -11.86 2.38 0.18
CA GLY A 65 -13.19 2.02 0.66
C GLY A 65 -13.59 0.56 0.46
N MET A 66 -12.64 -0.31 0.15
CA MET A 66 -12.86 -1.75 -0.02
C MET A 66 -11.68 -2.56 0.50
N VAL A 67 -11.92 -3.85 0.77
CA VAL A 67 -10.89 -4.81 1.17
C VAL A 67 -10.35 -5.50 -0.07
N HIS A 68 -9.08 -5.27 -0.38
CA HIS A 68 -8.36 -6.05 -1.40
C HIS A 68 -7.75 -7.29 -0.76
N ARG A 69 -7.34 -8.25 -1.58
CA ARG A 69 -6.57 -9.40 -1.13
C ARG A 69 -5.34 -9.59 -2.01
N VAL A 70 -4.23 -9.95 -1.39
CA VAL A 70 -3.00 -10.32 -2.09
C VAL A 70 -2.54 -11.68 -1.60
N GLU A 71 -2.01 -12.49 -2.50
CA GLU A 71 -1.44 -13.79 -2.15
C GLU A 71 0.08 -13.69 -2.16
N ILE A 72 0.69 -14.04 -1.03
CA ILE A 72 2.15 -14.03 -0.84
C ILE A 72 2.52 -15.32 -0.11
N ASP A 73 3.44 -16.09 -0.68
CA ASP A 73 3.90 -17.39 -0.16
C ASP A 73 2.73 -18.35 0.19
N GLY A 74 1.70 -18.40 -0.66
CA GLY A 74 0.54 -19.27 -0.47
C GLY A 74 -0.44 -18.82 0.62
N GLN A 75 -0.25 -17.64 1.20
CA GLN A 75 -1.13 -17.05 2.20
C GLN A 75 -1.81 -15.79 1.66
N SER A 76 -3.12 -15.67 1.91
CA SER A 76 -3.92 -14.51 1.51
C SER A 76 -3.96 -13.45 2.61
N TYR A 77 -3.56 -12.22 2.27
CA TYR A 77 -3.52 -11.08 3.19
C TYR A 77 -4.54 -10.02 2.78
N PRO A 78 -5.38 -9.52 3.72
CA PRO A 78 -6.26 -8.40 3.43
C PRO A 78 -5.44 -7.10 3.33
N VAL A 79 -5.77 -6.28 2.32
CA VAL A 79 -5.10 -5.01 2.03
C VAL A 79 -6.12 -3.89 1.96
N ILE A 80 -5.90 -2.83 2.76
CA ILE A 80 -6.64 -1.57 2.66
C ILE A 80 -5.74 -0.52 2.02
N VAL A 81 -6.26 0.20 1.03
CA VAL A 81 -5.55 1.31 0.41
C VAL A 81 -6.02 2.63 1.01
N THR A 82 -5.09 3.48 1.42
CA THR A 82 -5.38 4.84 1.89
C THR A 82 -4.39 5.87 1.33
N TYR A 83 -4.58 7.14 1.63
CA TYR A 83 -3.73 8.22 1.16
C TYR A 83 -2.33 8.21 1.81
N THR A 84 -1.34 8.80 1.13
CA THR A 84 -0.03 9.02 1.77
C THR A 84 -0.11 10.14 2.80
N PRO A 85 0.69 10.09 3.89
CA PRO A 85 0.76 11.18 4.85
C PRO A 85 1.11 12.52 4.18
N GLN A 86 2.04 12.52 3.21
CA GLN A 86 2.45 13.73 2.50
C GLN A 86 1.30 14.35 1.69
N LEU A 87 0.41 13.54 1.13
CA LEU A 87 -0.78 14.05 0.44
C LEU A 87 -1.77 14.67 1.43
N LEU A 88 -2.00 14.03 2.57
CA LEU A 88 -2.91 14.53 3.60
C LEU A 88 -2.43 15.82 4.27
N LEU A 89 -1.12 16.07 4.29
CA LEU A 89 -0.55 17.36 4.71
C LEU A 89 -0.90 18.48 3.73
N LYS A 90 -0.94 18.17 2.42
CA LYS A 90 -1.29 19.15 1.37
C LYS A 90 -2.79 19.34 1.21
N THR A 91 -3.56 18.28 1.46
CA THR A 91 -5.02 18.26 1.30
C THR A 91 -5.69 17.77 2.60
N PRO A 92 -5.79 18.62 3.64
CA PRO A 92 -6.35 18.22 4.93
C PRO A 92 -7.81 17.74 4.88
N ALA A 93 -8.59 18.21 3.89
CA ALA A 93 -9.97 17.79 3.68
C ALA A 93 -10.10 16.27 3.44
N ASP A 94 -9.07 15.61 2.92
CA ASP A 94 -9.07 14.17 2.68
C ASP A 94 -8.79 13.34 3.95
N LYS A 95 -8.49 13.98 5.10
CA LYS A 95 -8.27 13.26 6.37
C LYS A 95 -9.51 12.48 6.83
N ALA A 96 -10.72 13.02 6.60
CA ALA A 96 -11.95 12.30 6.92
C ALA A 96 -12.09 11.00 6.11
N LYS A 97 -11.68 11.03 4.84
CA LYS A 97 -11.66 9.84 3.97
C LYS A 97 -10.61 8.83 4.43
N ALA A 98 -9.41 9.29 4.77
CA ALA A 98 -8.36 8.44 5.32
C ALA A 98 -8.79 7.78 6.64
N TRP A 99 -9.52 8.52 7.49
CA TRP A 99 -10.08 7.97 8.72
C TRP A 99 -11.06 6.83 8.47
N ALA A 100 -11.96 6.98 7.49
CA ALA A 100 -12.87 5.90 7.10
C ALA A 100 -12.10 4.65 6.63
N ASP A 101 -11.01 4.81 5.87
CA ASP A 101 -10.15 3.68 5.46
C ASP A 101 -9.51 2.98 6.69
N LEU A 102 -9.07 3.74 7.69
CA LEU A 102 -8.51 3.18 8.94
C LEU A 102 -9.56 2.45 9.78
N GLN A 103 -10.80 2.95 9.82
CA GLN A 103 -11.91 2.26 10.46
C GLN A 103 -12.21 0.94 9.76
N LEU A 104 -12.24 0.92 8.43
CA LEU A 104 -12.38 -0.29 7.63
C LEU A 104 -11.25 -1.29 7.92
N ALA A 105 -10.00 -0.81 7.98
CA ALA A 105 -8.86 -1.65 8.33
C ALA A 105 -9.02 -2.29 9.72
N LYS A 106 -9.47 -1.52 10.71
CA LYS A 106 -9.72 -2.03 12.07
C LYS A 106 -10.82 -3.10 12.12
N GLN A 107 -11.85 -2.98 11.27
CA GLN A 107 -12.96 -3.94 11.19
C GLN A 107 -12.60 -5.22 10.42
N SER A 108 -11.50 -5.21 9.67
CA SER A 108 -11.09 -6.31 8.78
C SER A 108 -10.04 -7.25 9.41
N VAL A 109 -9.83 -7.17 10.73
CA VAL A 109 -8.83 -7.93 11.51
C VAL A 109 -9.51 -8.83 12.53
#